data_AF-A0A7K4GVQ6-F1
#
_entry.id   AF-A0A7K4GVQ6-F1
#
_cell.length_a   1.000
_cell.length_b   1.000
_cell.length_c   1.000
_cell.angle_alpha   90.00
_cell.angle_beta   90.00
_cell.angle_gamma   90.00
#
_symmetry.space_group_name_H-M   'P 1'
#
loop_
_entity.id
_entity.type
_entity.pdbx_description
1 polymer ?
#
loop_
_entity_poly.entity_id
_entity_poly.type
_entity_poly.pdbx_seq_one_letter_code
_entity_poly.pdbx_strand_id
1 'polypeptide(L)'
;MRLVKKLKFKISIPLKGLQSGKEYEFEIKDDANFIEALALVDKMERESSENKIFPLHDGYIHNYLQLFVNLKEETIYEDVGLSPYAPDEHGLYRKFNPIREDIKFNLFPDTIIELQQDVGC
;
A
#
# COMPACT_ATOMS: atom_id res chain seq x y z
N MET A 1 7.69 8.46 24.62
CA MET A 1 7.82 7.25 23.78
C MET A 1 6.89 7.44 22.60
N ARG A 2 7.38 7.42 21.35
CA ARG A 2 6.50 7.50 20.17
C ARG A 2 5.88 6.11 19.99
N LEU A 3 4.56 6.01 20.02
CA LEU A 3 3.85 4.77 19.72
C LEU A 3 4.02 4.47 18.23
N VAL A 4 4.45 3.25 17.92
CA VAL A 4 4.64 2.74 16.56
C VAL A 4 3.89 1.43 16.41
N LYS A 5 3.40 1.16 15.20
CA LYS A 5 2.75 -0.08 14.79
C LYS A 5 3.49 -0.70 13.62
N LYS A 6 3.39 -2.01 13.48
CA LYS A 6 3.93 -2.75 12.34
C LYS A 6 2.88 -2.87 11.25
N LEU A 7 3.32 -2.78 10.01
CA LEU A 7 2.49 -3.01 8.83
C LEU A 7 3.25 -3.83 7.81
N LYS A 8 2.48 -4.55 6.99
CA LYS A 8 2.99 -5.18 5.77
C LYS A 8 2.25 -4.62 4.57
N PHE A 9 3.00 -4.28 3.53
CA PHE A 9 2.46 -3.79 2.27
C PHE A 9 2.87 -4.75 1.17
N LYS A 10 1.92 -5.19 0.34
CA LYS A 10 2.19 -6.04 -0.82
C LYS A 10 1.69 -5.32 -2.05
N ILE A 11 2.56 -5.16 -3.04
CA ILE A 11 2.21 -4.52 -4.30
C ILE A 11 2.46 -5.52 -5.42
N SER A 12 1.44 -5.78 -6.23
CA SER A 12 1.55 -6.58 -7.45
C SER A 12 0.99 -5.83 -8.64
N ILE A 13 1.62 -5.99 -9.80
CA ILE A 13 1.15 -5.42 -11.06
C ILE A 13 1.08 -6.57 -12.05
N PRO A 14 -0.08 -6.86 -12.66
CA PRO A 14 -0.27 -8.00 -13.55
C PRO A 14 0.31 -7.76 -14.96
N LEU A 15 1.50 -7.15 -15.04
CA LEU A 15 2.29 -7.02 -16.26
C LEU A 15 3.33 -8.14 -16.32
N LYS A 16 3.55 -8.70 -17.52
CA LYS A 16 4.48 -9.81 -17.76
C LYS A 16 5.88 -9.45 -17.23
N GLY A 17 6.39 -10.24 -16.28
CA GLY A 17 7.68 -10.01 -15.61
C GLY A 17 7.60 -9.28 -14.25
N LEU A 18 6.45 -8.70 -13.89
CA LEU A 18 6.21 -7.99 -12.62
C LEU A 18 5.12 -8.67 -11.75
N GLN A 19 4.67 -9.84 -12.19
CA GLN A 19 3.56 -10.60 -11.61
C GLN A 19 3.85 -11.13 -10.20
N SER A 20 5.13 -11.29 -9.82
CA SER A 20 5.50 -11.80 -8.50
C SER A 20 5.25 -10.79 -7.37
N GLY A 21 5.01 -9.51 -7.71
CA GLY A 21 4.86 -8.43 -6.74
C GLY A 21 6.10 -8.26 -5.84
N LYS A 22 5.96 -7.42 -4.80
CA LYS A 22 6.96 -7.26 -3.74
C LYS A 22 6.28 -6.94 -2.42
N GLU A 23 6.88 -7.43 -1.35
CA GLU A 23 6.44 -7.19 0.01
C GLU A 23 7.36 -6.21 0.72
N TYR A 24 6.78 -5.34 1.53
CA TYR A 24 7.44 -4.39 2.40
C TYR A 24 6.95 -4.60 3.81
N GLU A 25 7.86 -4.65 4.77
CA GLU A 25 7.53 -4.73 6.19
C GLU A 25 8.25 -3.59 6.90
N PHE A 26 7.51 -2.80 7.67
CA PHE A 26 8.04 -1.61 8.31
C PHE A 26 7.23 -1.21 9.55
N GLU A 27 7.87 -0.39 10.39
CA GLU A 27 7.25 0.27 11.53
C GLU A 27 6.87 1.70 11.14
N ILE A 28 5.68 2.12 11.54
CA ILE A 28 5.14 3.46 11.28
C ILE A 28 4.47 4.01 12.54
N LYS A 29 4.25 5.32 12.61
CA LYS A 29 3.53 5.96 13.73
C LYS A 29 2.14 5.33 13.92
N ASP A 30 1.68 5.27 15.17
CA ASP A 30 0.44 4.58 15.53
C ASP A 30 -0.83 5.20 14.91
N ASP A 31 -0.82 6.50 14.65
CA ASP A 31 -1.89 7.27 14.00
C ASP A 31 -1.77 7.31 12.46
N ALA A 32 -0.86 6.53 11.86
CA ALA A 32 -0.65 6.57 10.41
C ALA A 32 -1.84 6.06 9.61
N ASN A 33 -2.13 6.78 8.54
CA ASN A 33 -3.12 6.38 7.53
C ASN A 33 -2.49 5.69 6.32
N PHE A 34 -3.34 5.32 5.35
CA PHE A 34 -2.94 4.64 4.13
C PHE A 34 -1.94 5.44 3.28
N ILE A 35 -2.16 6.75 3.12
CA ILE A 35 -1.25 7.62 2.35
C ILE A 35 0.15 7.63 2.96
N GLU A 36 0.24 7.75 4.28
CA GLU A 36 1.52 7.78 4.98
C GLU A 36 2.26 6.44 4.89
N ALA A 37 1.53 5.32 4.95
CA ALA A 37 2.10 3.99 4.73
C ALA A 37 2.62 3.82 3.29
N LEU A 38 1.85 4.23 2.28
CA LEU A 38 2.26 4.13 0.88
C LEU A 38 3.43 5.07 0.54
N ALA A 39 3.45 6.28 1.11
CA ALA A 39 4.57 7.21 0.97
C ALA A 39 5.88 6.65 1.57
N LEU A 40 5.79 5.83 2.64
CA LEU A 40 6.95 5.16 3.20
C LEU A 40 7.46 4.05 2.26
N VAL A 41 6.57 3.29 1.63
CA VAL A 41 6.93 2.33 0.58
C VAL A 41 7.62 3.04 -0.59
N ASP A 42 7.09 4.18 -1.04
CA ASP A 42 7.70 4.99 -2.10
C ASP A 42 9.12 5.44 -1.74
N LYS A 43 9.32 5.86 -0.49
CA LYS A 43 10.65 6.22 0.02
C LYS A 43 11.60 5.02 0.00
N MET A 44 11.16 3.85 0.48
CA MET A 44 11.96 2.62 0.50
C MET A 44 12.38 2.21 -0.93
N GLU A 45 11.47 2.29 -1.90
CA GLU A 45 11.81 2.01 -3.30
C GLU A 45 12.76 3.01 -3.91
N ARG A 46 12.63 4.29 -3.57
CA ARG A 46 13.53 5.32 -4.06
C ARG A 46 14.95 5.12 -3.54
N GLU A 47 15.10 4.72 -2.28
CA GLU A 47 16.38 4.51 -1.61
C GLU A 47 17.01 3.14 -1.95
N SER A 48 16.23 2.17 -2.44
CA SER A 48 16.74 0.86 -2.84
C SER A 48 17.42 0.91 -4.23
N SER A 49 18.67 0.45 -4.30
CA SER A 49 19.45 0.36 -5.54
C SER A 49 19.18 -0.91 -6.35
N GLU A 50 18.54 -1.93 -5.77
CA GLU A 50 18.31 -3.23 -6.39
C GLU A 50 16.86 -3.69 -6.19
N ASN A 51 16.27 -4.30 -7.22
CA ASN A 51 14.93 -4.90 -7.20
C ASN A 51 13.76 -3.93 -6.98
N LYS A 52 13.72 -2.81 -7.71
CA LYS A 52 12.50 -2.00 -7.80
C LYS A 52 11.41 -2.80 -8.54
N ILE A 53 10.15 -2.76 -8.06
CA ILE A 53 9.05 -3.42 -8.79
C ILE A 53 8.87 -2.77 -10.15
N PHE A 54 9.11 -1.46 -10.25
CA PHE A 54 9.05 -0.74 -11.51
C PHE A 54 10.26 0.19 -11.64
N PRO A 55 10.86 0.33 -12.83
CA PRO A 55 11.82 1.38 -13.03
C PRO A 55 11.08 2.72 -12.96
N LEU A 56 11.26 3.44 -11.85
CA LEU A 56 10.88 4.84 -11.72
C LEU A 56 11.73 5.66 -12.73
N HIS A 57 11.31 5.66 -13.99
CA HIS A 57 11.91 6.42 -15.06
C HIS A 57 11.36 7.84 -15.00
N ASP A 58 12.26 8.82 -14.99
CA ASP A 58 11.91 10.23 -15.09
C ASP A 58 11.04 10.46 -16.34
N GLY A 59 9.77 10.81 -16.12
CA GLY A 59 8.83 11.22 -17.17
C GLY A 59 7.48 10.49 -17.22
N TYR A 60 7.31 9.35 -16.53
CA TYR A 60 6.03 8.60 -16.59
C TYR A 60 5.43 8.29 -15.22
N ILE A 61 6.15 7.61 -14.32
CA ILE A 61 5.65 7.24 -12.97
C ILE A 61 6.73 7.61 -11.96
N HIS A 62 6.40 8.55 -11.06
CA HIS A 62 7.34 9.07 -10.08
C HIS A 62 7.27 8.35 -8.73
N ASN A 63 6.11 7.73 -8.41
CA ASN A 63 5.88 6.98 -7.19
C ASN A 63 4.62 6.08 -7.32
N TYR A 64 4.39 5.16 -6.38
CA TYR A 64 3.23 4.29 -6.35
C TYR A 64 1.95 5.00 -5.93
N LEU A 65 2.01 6.10 -5.17
CA LEU A 65 0.82 6.92 -4.88
C LEU A 65 0.06 7.28 -6.18
N GLN A 66 0.77 7.64 -7.24
CA GLN A 66 0.17 7.95 -8.55
C GLN A 66 -0.55 6.77 -9.20
N LEU A 67 -0.14 5.53 -8.90
CA LEU A 67 -0.70 4.32 -9.49
C LEU A 67 -1.97 3.84 -8.79
N PHE A 68 -2.10 4.14 -7.51
CA PHE A 68 -3.17 3.56 -6.69
C PHE A 68 -4.17 4.59 -6.18
N VAL A 69 -3.80 5.87 -6.13
CA VAL A 69 -4.59 6.91 -5.48
C VAL A 69 -4.84 8.10 -6.39
N ASN A 70 -6.10 8.50 -6.50
CA ASN A 70 -6.48 9.80 -6.98
C ASN A 70 -6.35 10.82 -5.83
N LEU A 71 -5.21 11.50 -5.75
CA LEU A 71 -4.93 12.48 -4.69
C LEU A 71 -5.86 13.70 -4.71
N LYS A 72 -6.48 14.02 -5.85
CA LYS A 72 -7.41 15.15 -5.95
C LYS A 72 -8.75 14.82 -5.28
N GLU A 73 -9.26 13.62 -5.54
CA GLU A 73 -10.53 13.15 -5.00
C GLU A 73 -10.35 12.43 -3.65
N GLU A 74 -9.10 12.21 -3.23
CA GLU A 74 -8.74 11.46 -2.02
C GLU A 74 -9.31 10.04 -2.01
N THR A 75 -9.30 9.38 -3.17
CA THR A 75 -9.83 8.02 -3.35
C THR A 75 -8.78 7.07 -3.92
N ILE A 76 -8.94 5.78 -3.63
CA ILE A 76 -8.21 4.71 -4.33
C ILE A 76 -8.93 4.49 -5.67
N TYR A 77 -8.18 4.31 -6.77
CA TYR A 77 -8.81 4.04 -8.07
C TYR A 77 -9.66 2.76 -8.04
N GLU A 78 -10.78 2.78 -8.75
CA GLU A 78 -11.78 1.70 -8.74
C GLU A 78 -11.18 0.35 -9.18
N ASP A 79 -10.26 0.40 -10.15
CA ASP A 79 -9.52 -0.73 -10.72
C ASP A 79 -8.37 -1.22 -9.82
N VAL A 80 -8.28 -0.78 -8.57
CA VAL A 80 -7.27 -1.30 -7.62
C VAL A 80 -7.93 -2.30 -6.68
N GLY A 81 -7.49 -3.55 -6.71
CA GLY A 81 -7.80 -4.54 -5.69
C GLY A 81 -7.20 -4.15 -4.34
N LEU A 82 -8.02 -4.16 -3.29
CA LEU A 82 -7.62 -3.94 -1.90
C LEU A 82 -8.40 -4.87 -0.97
N SER A 83 -7.70 -5.54 -0.05
CA SER A 83 -8.36 -6.37 0.97
C SER A 83 -9.18 -5.51 1.94
N PRO A 84 -10.48 -5.81 2.16
CA PRO A 84 -11.33 -5.04 3.07
C PRO A 84 -11.17 -5.49 4.54
N TYR A 85 -10.24 -6.40 4.85
CA TYR A 85 -10.10 -6.97 6.19
C TYR A 85 -8.72 -6.74 6.80
N ALA A 86 -8.72 -6.52 8.11
CA ALA A 86 -7.57 -6.38 8.98
C ALA A 86 -7.62 -7.42 10.12
N PRO A 87 -6.48 -7.70 10.78
CA PRO A 87 -6.42 -8.67 11.87
C PRO A 87 -7.22 -8.20 13.12
N ASP A 88 -7.93 -9.14 13.73
CA ASP A 88 -8.54 -8.97 15.04
C ASP A 88 -7.53 -9.16 16.19
N GLU A 89 -8.00 -9.12 17.43
CA GLU A 89 -7.16 -9.31 18.63
C GLU A 89 -6.52 -10.70 18.75
N HIS A 90 -6.96 -11.66 17.93
CA HIS A 90 -6.39 -13.00 17.81
C HIS A 90 -5.56 -13.17 16.53
N GLY A 91 -5.34 -12.10 15.77
CA GLY A 91 -4.60 -12.12 14.50
C GLY A 91 -5.40 -12.66 13.32
N LEU A 92 -6.72 -12.83 13.44
CA LEU A 92 -7.58 -13.34 12.37
C LEU A 92 -8.14 -12.18 11.54
N TYR A 93 -8.10 -12.28 10.21
CA TYR A 93 -8.53 -11.21 9.29
C TYR A 93 -10.05 -11.09 9.23
N ARG A 94 -10.63 -10.44 10.24
CA ARG A 94 -12.09 -10.33 10.45
C ARG A 94 -12.55 -8.91 10.74
N LYS A 95 -11.65 -7.99 11.09
CA LYS A 95 -12.02 -6.59 11.29
C LYS A 95 -12.18 -5.92 9.95
N PHE A 96 -13.29 -5.23 9.74
CA PHE A 96 -13.48 -4.43 8.53
C PHE A 96 -12.49 -3.26 8.52
N ASN A 97 -11.85 -3.05 7.38
CA ASN A 97 -10.80 -2.07 7.18
C ASN A 97 -11.23 -1.05 6.10
N PRO A 98 -11.77 0.11 6.49
CA PRO A 98 -12.48 1.03 5.61
C PRO A 98 -11.56 1.92 4.75
N ILE A 99 -10.39 1.41 4.35
CA ILE A 99 -9.38 2.20 3.62
C ILE A 99 -9.93 2.68 2.27
N ARG A 100 -10.78 1.88 1.62
CA ARG A 100 -11.38 2.24 0.32
C ARG A 100 -12.38 3.40 0.47
N GLU A 101 -13.11 3.43 1.57
CA GLU A 101 -14.07 4.48 1.89
C GLU A 101 -13.40 5.73 2.50
N ASP A 102 -12.29 5.56 3.21
CA ASP A 102 -11.54 6.63 3.88
C ASP A 102 -10.03 6.33 3.87
N ILE A 103 -9.31 6.92 2.93
CA ILE A 103 -7.84 6.79 2.83
C ILE A 103 -7.08 7.46 4.00
N LYS A 104 -7.78 8.26 4.81
CA LYS A 104 -7.24 8.91 6.02
C LYS A 104 -7.56 8.11 7.28
N PHE A 105 -8.24 6.98 7.16
CA PHE A 105 -8.50 6.06 8.26
C PHE A 105 -7.20 5.64 8.94
N ASN A 106 -7.20 5.60 10.29
CA ASN A 106 -6.05 5.15 11.05
C ASN A 106 -5.90 3.62 10.92
N LEU A 107 -4.83 3.19 10.26
CA LEU A 107 -4.61 1.78 9.94
C LEU A 107 -4.52 0.92 11.21
N PHE A 108 -5.10 -0.27 11.16
CA PHE A 108 -4.93 -1.22 12.26
C PHE A 108 -3.49 -1.77 12.29
N PRO A 109 -2.92 -2.05 13.47
CA PRO A 109 -1.65 -2.76 13.60
C PRO A 109 -1.68 -4.12 12.90
N ASP A 110 -0.52 -4.57 12.43
CA ASP A 110 -0.27 -5.87 11.81
C ASP A 110 -1.12 -6.14 10.54
N THR A 111 -1.73 -5.08 10.00
CA THR A 111 -2.49 -5.15 8.74
C THR A 111 -1.55 -5.44 7.58
N ILE A 112 -1.94 -6.42 6.77
CA ILE A 112 -1.40 -6.61 5.43
C ILE A 112 -2.27 -5.79 4.46
N ILE A 113 -1.67 -4.80 3.83
CA ILE A 113 -2.28 -4.00 2.77
C ILE A 113 -1.82 -4.57 1.44
N GLU A 114 -2.71 -5.24 0.73
CA GLU A 114 -2.42 -5.82 -0.59
C GLU A 114 -3.03 -4.93 -1.67
N LEU A 115 -2.19 -4.34 -2.52
CA LEU A 115 -2.59 -3.56 -3.68
C LEU A 115 -2.28 -4.33 -4.96
N GLN A 116 -3.29 -4.45 -5.81
CA GLN A 116 -3.15 -5.02 -7.13
C GLN A 116 -3.91 -4.16 -8.13
N GLN A 117 -3.24 -3.64 -9.16
CA GLN A 117 -3.98 -3.06 -10.28
C GLN A 117 -4.72 -4.16 -11.04
N ASP A 118 -5.99 -3.96 -11.31
CA ASP A 118 -6.78 -4.77 -12.21
C ASP A 118 -6.49 -4.32 -13.64
N VAL A 119 -5.80 -5.16 -14.41
CA VAL A 119 -5.72 -4.98 -15.87
C VAL A 119 -7.02 -5.53 -16.41
N GLY A 120 -8.07 -4.70 -16.42
CA GLY A 120 -9.41 -5.10 -16.84
C GLY A 120 -9.38 -6.15 -17.97
N CYS A 121 -10.06 -7.27 -17.72
CA CYS A 121 -10.11 -8.47 -18.57
C CYS A 121 -10.36 -8.16 -20.05
#